data_AF-A0A1Q7N3Z9-F1
#
_entry.id   AF-A0A1Q7N3Z9-F1
#
_cell.length_a   1.000
_cell.length_b   1.000
_cell.length_c   1.000
_cell.angle_alpha   90.00
_cell.angle_beta   90.00
_cell.angle_gamma   90.00
#
_symmetry.space_group_name_H-M   'P 1'
#
loop_
_entity.id
_entity.type
_entity.pdbx_description
1 polymer ?
#
loop_
_entity_poly.entity_id
_entity_poly.type
_entity_poly.pdbx_seq_one_letter_code
_entity_poly.pdbx_strand_id
1 'polypeptide(L)'
;MDVLVSKSESNWRDLYRAAILELDPAQLPHRITDAESVLIARARELFNQGGDNGEETEDLDDAMYALHALRSVLKYNSSGIVDKPHHMKVA
;
A
#
# COMPACT_ATOMS: atom_id res chain seq x y z
N MET A 1 34.07 -18.67 5.35
CA MET A 1 34.45 -17.49 4.55
C MET A 1 33.46 -17.38 3.42
N ASP A 2 32.53 -16.45 3.33
CA ASP A 2 32.06 -15.41 4.24
C ASP A 2 30.57 -15.17 3.89
N VAL A 3 29.75 -15.14 4.94
CA VAL A 3 28.58 -14.28 5.14
C VAL A 3 28.16 -13.46 3.91
N LEU A 4 27.04 -13.80 3.27
CA LEU A 4 25.95 -12.88 2.84
C LEU A 4 24.71 -13.69 2.41
N VAL A 5 24.12 -14.44 3.34
CA VAL A 5 22.66 -14.62 3.31
C VAL A 5 22.04 -13.30 3.77
N SER A 6 22.18 -12.27 2.96
CA SER A 6 21.62 -10.95 3.27
C SER A 6 21.46 -10.13 2.00
N LYS A 7 20.68 -10.66 1.06
CA LYS A 7 19.76 -9.79 0.35
C LYS A 7 18.48 -9.89 1.15
N SER A 8 18.16 -8.86 1.94
CA SER A 8 16.79 -8.69 2.39
C SER A 8 15.94 -8.57 1.13
N GLU A 9 15.50 -9.71 0.61
CA GLU A 9 14.41 -9.78 -0.34
C GLU A 9 13.19 -9.32 0.44
N SER A 10 13.09 -8.00 0.64
CA SER A 10 11.89 -7.37 1.14
C SER A 10 10.77 -7.96 0.31
N ASN A 11 9.90 -8.73 0.95
CA ASN A 11 8.81 -9.41 0.26
C ASN A 11 7.68 -8.43 -0.08
N TRP A 12 8.07 -7.23 -0.54
CA TRP A 12 7.18 -6.12 -0.83
C TRP A 12 6.23 -6.47 -1.96
N ARG A 13 6.69 -7.25 -2.95
CA ARG A 13 5.84 -7.72 -4.05
C ARG A 13 4.71 -8.65 -3.57
N ASP A 14 4.97 -9.57 -2.63
CA ASP A 14 3.90 -10.44 -2.15
C ASP A 14 2.95 -9.71 -1.21
N LEU A 15 3.44 -8.81 -0.34
CA LEU A 15 2.53 -8.02 0.50
C LEU A 15 1.72 -7.02 -0.32
N TYR A 16 2.31 -6.43 -1.36
CA TYR A 16 1.57 -5.63 -2.33
C TYR A 16 0.47 -6.47 -3.01
N ARG A 17 0.79 -7.66 -3.54
CA ARG A 17 -0.20 -8.55 -4.15
C ARG A 17 -1.28 -8.96 -3.16
N ALA A 18 -0.91 -9.28 -1.92
CA ALA A 18 -1.85 -9.62 -0.86
C ALA A 18 -2.82 -8.47 -0.58
N ALA A 19 -2.37 -7.21 -0.64
CA ALA A 19 -3.24 -6.05 -0.49
C ALA A 19 -4.17 -5.84 -1.69
N ILE A 20 -3.67 -5.95 -2.92
CA ILE A 20 -4.48 -5.76 -4.14
C ILE A 20 -5.52 -6.87 -4.33
N LEU A 21 -5.20 -8.09 -3.90
CA LEU A 21 -6.07 -9.27 -4.03
C LEU A 21 -6.92 -9.57 -2.78
N GLU A 22 -6.86 -8.73 -1.74
CA GLU A 22 -7.67 -8.91 -0.53
C GLU A 22 -9.14 -8.59 -0.82
N LEU A 23 -10.01 -9.58 -0.56
CA LEU A 23 -11.45 -9.49 -0.82
C LEU A 23 -12.26 -9.26 0.45
N ASP A 24 -11.67 -9.49 1.64
CA ASP A 24 -12.30 -9.21 2.91
C ASP A 24 -12.15 -7.73 3.29
N PRO A 25 -13.23 -6.92 3.31
CA PRO A 25 -13.17 -5.52 3.65
C PRO A 25 -12.66 -5.24 5.07
N ALA A 26 -12.79 -6.21 5.99
CA ALA A 26 -12.29 -6.07 7.35
C ALA A 26 -10.76 -6.22 7.42
N GLN A 27 -10.18 -7.00 6.51
CA GLN A 27 -8.73 -7.27 6.47
C GLN A 27 -7.99 -6.31 5.54
N LEU A 28 -8.66 -5.77 4.53
CA LEU A 28 -8.08 -4.86 3.55
C LEU A 28 -7.32 -3.66 4.18
N PRO A 29 -7.82 -2.94 5.21
CA PRO A 29 -7.03 -1.88 5.85
C PRO A 29 -5.68 -2.34 6.41
N HIS A 30 -5.64 -3.52 7.01
CA HIS A 30 -4.42 -4.09 7.59
C HIS A 30 -3.44 -4.50 6.48
N ARG A 31 -3.92 -5.17 5.42
CA ARG A 31 -3.10 -5.55 4.27
C ARG A 31 -2.45 -4.36 3.58
N ILE A 32 -3.22 -3.28 3.38
CA ILE A 32 -2.70 -2.03 2.83
C ILE A 32 -1.58 -1.47 3.71
N THR A 33 -1.78 -1.44 5.03
CA THR A 33 -0.80 -0.91 5.99
C THR A 33 0.49 -1.73 6.00
N ASP A 34 0.37 -3.07 5.99
CA ASP A 34 1.53 -3.97 5.94
C ASP A 34 2.33 -3.77 4.65
N ALA A 35 1.65 -3.66 3.51
CA ALA A 35 2.27 -3.42 2.20
C ALA A 35 2.97 -2.05 2.12
N GLU A 36 2.30 -0.98 2.58
CA GLU A 36 2.88 0.37 2.66
C GLU A 36 4.18 0.36 3.49
N SER A 37 4.20 -0.35 4.62
CA SER A 37 5.36 -0.43 5.51
C SER A 37 6.59 -1.04 4.84
N VAL A 38 6.42 -2.18 4.14
CA VAL A 38 7.55 -2.87 3.50
C VAL A 38 8.03 -2.18 2.22
N LEU A 39 7.14 -1.48 1.50
CA LEU A 39 7.51 -0.63 0.37
C LEU A 39 8.38 0.54 0.84
N ILE A 40 8.00 1.22 1.93
CA ILE A 40 8.79 2.30 2.52
C ILE A 40 10.16 1.79 2.98
N ALA A 41 10.21 0.62 3.62
CA ALA A 41 11.46 0.01 4.04
C ALA A 41 12.38 -0.29 2.84
N ARG A 42 11.82 -0.83 1.75
CA ARG A 42 12.58 -1.13 0.54
C ARG A 42 13.08 0.13 -0.17
N ALA A 43 12.24 1.15 -0.29
CA ALA A 43 12.64 2.43 -0.90
C ALA A 43 13.81 3.08 -0.14
N ARG A 44 13.79 3.03 1.19
CA ARG A 44 14.91 3.50 2.03
C ARG A 44 16.17 2.68 1.84
N GLU A 45 16.03 1.36 1.72
CA GLU A 45 17.16 0.48 1.45
C GLU A 45 17.83 0.81 0.10
N LEU A 46 17.03 0.96 -0.96
CA LEU A 46 17.54 1.31 -2.30
C LEU A 46 18.22 2.68 -2.32
N PHE A 47 17.64 3.67 -1.63
CA PHE A 47 18.23 4.99 -1.49
C PHE A 47 19.59 4.93 -0.80
N ASN A 48 19.72 4.12 0.25
CA ASN A 48 20.97 3.98 1.01
C ASN A 48 22.03 3.13 0.27
N GLN A 49 21.62 2.16 -0.53
CA GLN A 49 22.54 1.27 -1.24
C GLN A 49 23.36 2.02 -2.30
N GLY A 50 22.77 3.04 -2.94
CA GLY A 50 23.41 3.81 -4.01
C GLY A 50 23.71 2.93 -5.23
N GLY A 51 23.09 3.21 -6.37
CA GLY A 51 23.27 2.40 -7.58
C GLY A 51 22.18 2.62 -8.60
N ASP A 52 22.28 1.89 -9.70
CA ASP A 52 21.29 1.89 -10.78
C ASP A 52 20.10 1.00 -10.40
N ASN A 53 19.22 1.52 -9.53
CA ASN A 53 18.00 0.86 -9.07
C ASN A 53 16.74 1.53 -9.66
N GLY A 54 16.86 2.14 -10.85
CA GLY A 54 15.79 2.95 -11.45
C GLY A 54 14.48 2.18 -11.60
N GLU A 55 14.53 1.01 -12.22
CA GLU A 55 13.35 0.15 -12.45
C GLU A 55 12.66 -0.25 -11.14
N GLU A 56 13.42 -0.71 -10.13
CA GLU A 56 12.79 -1.08 -8.84
C GLU A 56 12.24 0.16 -8.11
N THR A 57 12.83 1.34 -8.29
CA THR A 57 12.32 2.58 -7.69
C THR A 57 10.98 2.98 -8.32
N GLU A 58 10.87 2.91 -9.65
CA GLU A 58 9.62 3.16 -10.38
C GLU A 58 8.53 2.17 -9.96
N ASP A 59 8.86 0.87 -9.88
CA ASP A 59 7.98 -0.19 -9.38
C ASP A 59 7.40 0.13 -7.98
N LEU A 60 8.24 0.64 -7.07
CA LEU A 60 7.83 0.97 -5.69
C LEU A 60 6.91 2.20 -5.66
N ASP A 61 7.18 3.22 -6.48
CA ASP A 61 6.36 4.42 -6.59
C ASP A 61 4.98 4.09 -7.16
N ASP A 62 4.92 3.27 -8.21
CA ASP A 62 3.67 2.78 -8.81
C ASP A 62 2.85 1.96 -7.80
N ALA A 63 3.51 1.06 -7.07
CA ALA A 63 2.86 0.26 -6.04
C ALA A 63 2.29 1.13 -4.90
N MET A 64 3.06 2.11 -4.42
CA MET A 64 2.61 3.04 -3.37
C MET A 64 1.42 3.88 -3.85
N TYR A 65 1.46 4.36 -5.09
CA TYR A 65 0.35 5.10 -5.70
C TYR A 65 -0.93 4.26 -5.75
N ALA A 66 -0.84 3.01 -6.21
CA ALA A 66 -1.98 2.09 -6.26
C ALA A 66 -2.58 1.83 -4.86
N LEU A 67 -1.75 1.63 -3.84
CA LEU A 67 -2.22 1.42 -2.46
C LEU A 67 -2.93 2.66 -1.89
N HIS A 68 -2.42 3.87 -2.15
CA HIS A 68 -3.07 5.11 -1.73
C HIS A 68 -4.43 5.30 -2.42
N ALA A 69 -4.53 4.96 -3.71
CA ALA A 69 -5.79 4.99 -4.43
C ALA A 69 -6.79 4.00 -3.80
N LEU A 70 -6.36 2.76 -3.54
CA LEU A 70 -7.18 1.73 -2.91
C LEU A 70 -7.68 2.15 -1.52
N ARG A 71 -6.79 2.70 -0.68
CA ARG A 71 -7.15 3.24 0.65
C ARG A 71 -8.16 4.39 0.55
N SER A 72 -8.06 5.23 -0.47
CA SER A 72 -8.98 6.36 -0.67
C SER A 72 -10.39 5.88 -1.03
N VAL A 73 -10.50 4.87 -1.89
CA VAL A 73 -11.79 4.22 -2.21
C VAL A 73 -12.42 3.60 -0.97
N LEU A 74 -11.63 2.92 -0.14
CA LEU A 74 -12.11 2.30 1.10
C LEU A 74 -12.70 3.33 2.08
N LYS A 75 -12.04 4.50 2.23
CA LYS A 75 -12.53 5.59 3.09
C LYS A 75 -13.86 6.15 2.57
N TYR A 76 -13.99 6.34 1.26
CA TYR A 76 -15.23 6.85 0.67
C TYR A 76 -16.41 5.90 0.88
N ASN A 77 -16.20 4.60 0.69
CA ASN A 77 -17.22 3.57 0.91
C ASN A 77 -17.68 3.52 2.37
N SER A 78 -16.77 3.82 3.31
CA SER A 78 -17.07 3.88 4.74
C SER A 78 -17.88 5.14 5.12
N SER A 79 -17.63 6.27 4.45
CA SER A 79 -18.36 7.53 4.66
C SER A 79 -19.76 7.54 4.03
N GLY A 80 -19.99 6.79 2.94
CA GLY A 80 -21.29 6.71 2.27
C GLY A 80 -22.42 6.05 3.09
N ILE A 81 -22.10 5.36 4.20
CA ILE A 81 -23.10 4.72 5.06
C ILE A 81 -23.70 5.71 6.09
N VAL A 82 -23.13 6.91 6.25
CA VAL A 82 -23.54 7.88 7.29
C VAL A 82 -24.34 9.09 6.76
N ASP A 83 -24.61 9.18 5.45
CA ASP A 83 -25.47 10.27 4.96
C ASP A 83 -26.96 9.92 5.15
N LYS A 84 -27.47 10.16 6.36
CA LYS A 84 -28.92 10.14 6.60
C LYS A 84 -29.55 11.26 5.76
N PRO A 85 -30.66 10.99 5.04
CA PRO A 85 -31.26 11.98 4.15
C PRO A 85 -31.62 13.25 4.93
N HIS A 86 -30.98 14.35 4.59
CA HIS A 86 -31.36 15.68 5.07
C HIS A 86 -32.80 15.96 4.62
N HIS A 87 -33.71 15.93 5.59
CA HIS A 87 -35.12 16.24 5.41
C HIS A 87 -35.25 17.69 4.92
N MET A 88 -35.37 17.87 3.61
CA MET A 88 -35.62 19.17 2.98
C MET A 88 -37.03 19.62 3.36
N LYS A 89 -37.13 20.47 4.38
CA LYS A 89 -38.35 21.25 4.66
C LYS A 89 -38.46 22.31 3.58
N VAL A 90 -39.29 22.05 2.57
CA VAL A 90 -39.80 23.08 1.68
C VAL A 90 -40.74 23.98 2.49
N ALA A 91 -40.49 25.29 2.44
CA ALA A 91 -41.34 26.33 2.99
C ALA A 91 -42.28 26.87 1.90
#